data_AF-A0A660VER8-F1
#
_entry.id   AF-A0A660VER8-F1
#
_cell.length_a   1.000
_cell.length_b   1.000
_cell.length_c   1.000
_cell.angle_alpha   90.00
_cell.angle_beta   90.00
_cell.angle_gamma   90.00
#
_symmetry.space_group_name_H-M   'P 1'
#
loop_
_entity.id
_entity.type
_entity.pdbx_description
1 polymer ?
#
loop_
_entity_poly.entity_id
_entity_poly.type
_entity_poly.pdbx_seq_one_letter_code
_entity_poly.pdbx_strand_id
1 'polypeptide(L)'
;MSEAERYRRLLRFFSTYEPEEENTFLHELADFLSKLLSAERASVFLLSADMEALTAEAAIGVDSRGIRIDKMAGLAGYVFRTGKPLIVDDAYSDARFLPDVDRETGFRTKSVVCVPIKRRDGTPIGVIEVLNRRDGVFGKADVELLESAAAQTARVVLSMRRYRYLKEMTRSLREEKTRLLHRLKRGRGIDAIIGVSPHIRNIRRLIQQVAPTDSTVLVTGESGTGKELVARALHYESPRAGSGEFVAVNCAAIPETLLEAELFGVERGAATGVEERAGKFEQAHRGTLFLDEIGDMPPPMQAKLLRVLQEKQIARLGATAERTVDVRVVAATNRDLQQLVRDGRFREDLFWRLSVIEIHLEPLRNRPEDIPPLAEAFLKEACERFGKRVEGFAEGVMDALRGYHWPGNVRQLRNEVERAVLLSSAPVLRLEDFSPALRGETQEDGGLNLRAAKERLERRLIEEALRRTGGNRTAAAKLLGITREALRKKILKHNITRRSRC
;
A
#
# COMPACT_ATOMS: atom_id res chain seq x y z
N MET A 1 12.66 -42.41 46.79
CA MET A 1 11.45 -41.91 46.09
C MET A 1 10.78 -43.08 45.39
N SER A 2 9.46 -43.25 45.55
CA SER A 2 8.73 -44.34 44.88
C SER A 2 8.68 -44.14 43.35
N GLU A 3 8.47 -45.21 42.60
CA GLU A 3 8.31 -45.14 41.14
C GLU A 3 7.08 -44.31 40.73
N ALA A 4 5.95 -44.51 41.41
CA ALA A 4 4.72 -43.75 41.18
C ALA A 4 4.90 -42.24 41.43
N GLU A 5 5.77 -41.86 42.37
CA GLU A 5 6.09 -40.46 42.65
C GLU A 5 6.98 -39.85 41.56
N ARG A 6 7.92 -40.62 40.99
CA ARG A 6 8.74 -40.19 39.85
C ARG A 6 7.88 -39.86 38.63
N TYR A 7 6.96 -40.75 38.26
CA TYR A 7 6.02 -40.52 37.17
C TYR A 7 5.11 -39.32 37.42
N ARG A 8 4.60 -39.14 38.65
CA ARG A 8 3.79 -37.96 39.01
C ARG A 8 4.55 -36.64 38.88
N ARG A 9 5.84 -36.61 39.20
CA ARG A 9 6.69 -35.42 39.00
C ARG A 9 6.95 -35.17 37.51
N LEU A 10 7.21 -36.22 36.73
CA LEU A 10 7.41 -36.12 35.28
C LEU A 10 6.18 -35.54 34.59
N LEU A 11 4.99 -36.06 34.89
CA LEU A 11 3.73 -35.55 34.33
C LEU A 11 3.49 -34.09 34.71
N ARG A 12 3.79 -33.71 35.97
CA ARG A 12 3.66 -32.31 36.41
C ARG A 12 4.58 -31.36 35.65
N PHE A 13 5.82 -31.77 35.38
CA PHE A 13 6.75 -31.00 34.56
C PHE A 13 6.11 -30.67 33.20
N PHE A 14 5.69 -31.69 32.44
CA PHE A 14 5.10 -31.47 31.13
C PHE A 14 3.73 -30.77 31.12
N SER A 15 2.93 -30.91 32.19
CA SER A 15 1.59 -30.31 32.25
C SER A 15 1.58 -28.83 32.63
N THR A 16 2.63 -28.34 33.29
CA THR A 16 2.72 -26.95 33.78
C THR A 16 3.66 -26.08 32.95
N TYR A 17 4.30 -26.66 31.93
CA TYR A 17 5.35 -26.01 31.18
C TYR A 17 4.83 -25.41 29.87
N GLU A 18 4.93 -24.08 29.75
CA GLU A 18 4.58 -23.31 28.56
C GLU A 18 5.83 -22.66 27.94
N PRO A 19 6.60 -23.42 27.15
CA PRO A 19 7.84 -22.89 26.58
C PRO A 19 7.61 -22.00 25.37
N GLU A 20 8.24 -20.82 25.40
CA GLU A 20 8.35 -19.91 24.26
C GLU A 20 9.49 -20.30 23.30
N GLU A 21 10.54 -20.94 23.82
CA GLU A 21 11.75 -21.32 23.07
C GLU A 21 12.13 -22.80 23.27
N GLU A 22 12.58 -23.43 22.18
CA GLU A 22 12.97 -24.86 22.14
C GLU A 22 14.17 -25.14 23.06
N ASN A 23 15.20 -24.30 23.02
CA ASN A 23 16.41 -24.48 23.83
C ASN A 23 16.13 -24.42 25.33
N THR A 24 15.31 -23.45 25.75
CA THR A 24 14.92 -23.26 27.16
C THR A 24 14.22 -24.50 27.70
N PHE A 25 13.27 -25.05 26.93
CA PHE A 25 12.58 -26.29 27.27
C PHE A 25 13.54 -27.47 27.46
N LEU A 26 14.45 -27.68 26.52
CA LEU A 26 15.38 -28.81 26.58
C LEU A 26 16.34 -28.69 27.76
N HIS A 27 16.76 -27.46 28.09
CA HIS A 27 17.61 -27.17 29.24
C HIS A 27 16.92 -27.49 30.57
N GLU A 28 15.69 -27.02 30.74
CA GLU A 28 14.91 -27.29 31.95
C GLU A 28 14.55 -28.77 32.08
N LEU A 29 14.27 -29.45 30.97
CA LEU A 29 14.02 -30.89 30.97
C LEU A 29 15.26 -31.67 31.40
N ALA A 30 16.45 -31.34 30.87
CA ALA A 30 17.69 -31.97 31.27
C ALA A 30 17.95 -31.77 32.78
N ASP A 31 17.74 -30.57 33.30
CA ASP A 31 17.93 -30.26 34.72
C ASP A 31 16.97 -31.06 35.60
N PHE A 32 15.70 -31.08 35.21
CA PHE A 32 14.67 -31.85 35.86
C PHE A 32 15.01 -33.35 35.90
N LEU A 33 15.42 -33.93 34.77
CA LEU A 33 15.75 -35.36 34.67
C LEU A 33 16.98 -35.74 35.52
N SER A 34 18.03 -34.90 35.51
CA SER A 34 19.23 -35.15 36.33
C SER A 34 18.89 -35.24 37.82
N LYS A 35 18.03 -34.33 38.31
CA LYS A 35 17.53 -34.30 39.70
C LYS A 35 16.57 -35.45 39.99
N LEU A 36 15.70 -35.81 39.04
CA LEU A 36 14.69 -36.86 39.22
C LEU A 36 15.33 -38.25 39.34
N LEU A 37 16.43 -38.50 38.61
CA LEU A 37 17.14 -39.78 38.61
C LEU A 37 18.31 -39.86 39.61
N SER A 38 18.61 -38.80 40.37
CA SER A 38 19.82 -38.70 41.23
C SER A 38 21.09 -38.96 40.43
N ALA A 39 21.28 -38.22 39.34
CA ALA A 39 22.42 -38.34 38.43
C ALA A 39 23.30 -37.08 38.47
N GLU A 40 24.56 -37.18 38.02
CA GLU A 40 25.44 -36.01 37.94
C GLU A 40 25.10 -35.10 36.75
N ARG A 41 24.64 -35.68 35.62
CA ARG A 41 24.28 -34.91 34.43
C ARG A 41 23.15 -35.57 33.65
N ALA A 42 22.35 -34.76 32.97
CA ALA A 42 21.52 -35.21 31.87
C ALA A 42 21.69 -34.25 30.70
N SER A 43 21.48 -34.79 29.50
CA SER A 43 21.63 -34.09 28.23
C SER A 43 20.51 -34.50 27.30
N VAL A 44 19.97 -33.53 26.56
CA VAL A 44 19.02 -33.80 25.47
C VAL A 44 19.67 -33.41 24.17
N PHE A 45 19.85 -34.40 23.29
CA PHE A 45 20.43 -34.20 21.98
C PHE A 45 19.34 -34.29 20.92
N LEU A 46 19.29 -33.32 20.01
CA LEU A 46 18.42 -33.36 18.84
C LEU A 46 19.26 -33.48 17.57
N LEU A 47 18.67 -34.07 16.52
CA LEU A 47 19.29 -34.13 15.22
C LEU A 47 19.43 -32.71 14.63
N SER A 48 20.64 -32.36 14.21
CA SER A 48 20.98 -31.08 13.59
C SER A 48 20.25 -30.87 12.26
N ALA A 49 20.14 -29.61 11.83
CA ALA A 49 19.45 -29.25 10.58
C ALA A 49 20.12 -29.83 9.32
N ASP A 50 21.45 -30.00 9.34
CA ASP A 50 22.22 -30.67 8.29
C ASP A 50 22.05 -32.20 8.29
N MET A 51 21.35 -32.74 9.30
CA MET A 51 21.09 -34.16 9.49
C MET A 51 22.35 -35.00 9.75
N GLU A 52 23.50 -34.41 10.08
CA GLU A 52 24.77 -35.14 10.24
C GLU A 52 25.08 -35.49 11.70
N ALA A 53 24.58 -34.71 12.67
CA ALA A 53 24.99 -34.84 14.05
C ALA A 53 23.83 -34.73 15.05
N LEU A 54 24.12 -35.18 16.27
CA LEU A 54 23.32 -34.99 17.46
C LEU A 54 23.93 -33.81 18.24
N THR A 55 23.20 -32.72 18.31
CA THR A 55 23.63 -31.52 19.03
C THR A 55 22.94 -31.45 20.38
N ALA A 56 23.73 -31.33 21.45
CA ALA A 56 23.21 -31.00 22.77
C ALA A 56 22.72 -29.55 22.73
N GLU A 57 21.41 -29.37 22.84
CA GLU A 57 20.85 -28.04 23.07
C GLU A 57 20.80 -27.71 24.58
N ALA A 58 21.16 -28.69 25.42
CA ALA A 58 21.20 -28.59 26.87
C ALA A 58 22.19 -29.58 27.49
N ALA A 59 23.25 -29.09 28.16
CA ALA A 59 24.07 -29.89 29.07
C ALA A 59 24.45 -29.05 30.30
N ILE A 60 24.29 -29.63 31.50
CA ILE A 60 24.42 -28.88 32.76
C ILE A 60 25.86 -29.01 33.29
N GLY A 61 26.42 -27.86 33.72
CA GLY A 61 27.64 -27.79 34.53
C GLY A 61 28.95 -27.48 33.79
N VAL A 62 28.91 -27.25 32.47
CA VAL A 62 30.00 -26.68 31.65
C VAL A 62 29.35 -25.82 30.58
N ASP A 63 30.06 -24.84 30.02
CA ASP A 63 29.65 -24.02 28.88
C ASP A 63 29.43 -24.93 27.64
N SER A 64 28.30 -25.64 27.63
CA SER A 64 28.01 -26.79 26.76
C SER A 64 27.29 -26.39 25.48
N ARG A 65 27.30 -25.09 25.16
CA ARG A 65 26.92 -24.56 23.84
C ARG A 65 27.84 -25.19 22.79
N GLY A 66 27.45 -26.35 22.25
CA GLY A 66 28.14 -26.94 21.10
C GLY A 66 28.64 -28.37 21.22
N ILE A 67 28.21 -29.19 22.19
CA ILE A 67 28.49 -30.64 22.10
C ILE A 67 27.75 -31.19 20.88
N ARG A 68 28.52 -31.50 19.83
CA ARG A 68 28.05 -32.05 18.57
C ARG A 68 28.67 -33.42 18.38
N ILE A 69 27.84 -34.45 18.48
CA ILE A 69 28.26 -35.85 18.35
C ILE A 69 27.83 -36.35 16.97
N ASP A 70 28.71 -37.00 16.22
CA ASP A 70 28.31 -37.68 15.00
C ASP A 70 27.18 -38.69 15.31
N LYS A 71 26.06 -38.59 14.59
CA LYS A 71 24.91 -39.51 14.78
C LYS A 71 25.28 -40.98 14.51
N MET A 72 26.40 -41.22 13.82
CA MET A 72 26.92 -42.54 13.49
C MET A 72 27.90 -43.09 14.53
N ALA A 73 28.33 -42.29 15.52
CA ALA A 73 29.33 -42.68 16.52
C ALA A 73 28.78 -42.57 17.95
N GLY A 74 29.47 -43.19 18.92
CA GLY A 74 29.10 -43.06 20.33
C GLY A 74 27.90 -43.88 20.79
N LEU A 75 27.69 -43.89 22.11
CA LEU A 75 26.51 -44.48 22.75
C LEU A 75 25.22 -43.77 22.29
N ALA A 76 25.23 -42.44 22.27
CA ALA A 76 24.13 -41.62 21.77
C ALA A 76 23.78 -41.92 20.30
N GLY A 77 24.79 -42.00 19.42
CA GLY A 77 24.57 -42.35 18.02
C GLY A 77 24.04 -43.78 17.84
N TYR A 78 24.53 -44.74 18.62
CA TYR A 78 24.00 -46.11 18.61
C TYR A 78 22.50 -46.15 18.95
N VAL A 79 22.10 -45.47 20.03
CA VAL A 79 20.68 -45.37 20.44
C VAL A 79 19.84 -44.65 19.38
N PHE A 80 20.37 -43.57 18.79
CA PHE A 80 19.69 -42.84 17.72
C PHE A 80 19.44 -43.75 16.50
N ARG A 81 20.46 -44.46 16.00
CA ARG A 81 20.33 -45.32 14.80
C ARG A 81 19.46 -46.54 15.02
N THR A 82 19.64 -47.22 16.14
CA THR A 82 18.90 -48.46 16.42
C THR A 82 17.50 -48.19 16.93
N GLY A 83 17.26 -47.00 17.49
CA GLY A 83 16.04 -46.69 18.21
C GLY A 83 15.86 -47.59 19.44
N LYS A 84 16.90 -48.21 20.00
CA LYS A 84 16.79 -49.06 21.19
C LYS A 84 17.46 -48.37 22.38
N PRO A 85 16.85 -48.37 23.58
CA PRO A 85 17.48 -47.81 24.77
C PRO A 85 18.72 -48.63 25.16
N LEU A 86 19.63 -47.99 25.88
CA LEU A 86 20.88 -48.59 26.33
C LEU A 86 21.18 -48.20 27.78
N ILE A 87 21.66 -49.16 28.57
CA ILE A 87 22.27 -48.93 29.89
C ILE A 87 23.72 -49.42 29.81
N VAL A 88 24.64 -48.62 30.34
CA VAL A 88 26.07 -48.95 30.47
C VAL A 88 26.51 -48.62 31.89
N ASP A 89 27.00 -49.62 32.63
CA ASP A 89 27.43 -49.43 34.02
C ASP A 89 28.88 -48.92 34.13
N ASP A 90 29.73 -49.25 33.15
CA ASP A 90 31.09 -48.72 32.99
C ASP A 90 31.31 -48.27 31.53
N ALA A 91 31.24 -46.96 31.32
CA ALA A 91 31.38 -46.33 30.01
C ALA A 91 32.73 -46.62 29.35
N TYR A 92 33.83 -46.66 30.10
CA TYR A 92 35.17 -46.89 29.54
C TYR A 92 35.39 -48.35 29.12
N SER A 93 34.54 -49.26 29.59
CA SER A 93 34.54 -50.67 29.17
C SER A 93 33.73 -50.92 27.87
N ASP A 94 32.87 -49.99 27.46
CA ASP A 94 32.03 -50.15 26.27
C ASP A 94 32.76 -49.66 25.01
N ALA A 95 32.93 -50.55 24.04
CA ALA A 95 33.65 -50.25 22.79
C ALA A 95 33.02 -49.11 21.95
N ARG A 96 31.77 -48.73 22.21
CA ARG A 96 31.08 -47.64 21.51
C ARG A 96 31.27 -46.29 22.20
N PHE A 97 31.80 -46.26 23.42
CA PHE A 97 32.02 -45.02 24.15
C PHE A 97 33.09 -44.15 23.46
N LEU A 98 32.94 -42.82 23.53
CA LEU A 98 33.85 -41.86 22.92
C LEU A 98 34.58 -41.06 24.01
N PRO A 99 35.79 -41.47 24.44
CA PRO A 99 36.52 -40.79 25.52
C PRO A 99 36.99 -39.37 25.16
N ASP A 100 37.02 -39.02 23.87
CA ASP A 100 37.37 -37.66 23.42
C ASP A 100 36.39 -36.62 23.98
N VAL A 101 35.09 -36.94 24.06
CA VAL A 101 34.06 -36.02 24.60
C VAL A 101 34.30 -35.74 26.09
N ASP A 102 34.67 -36.75 26.86
CA ASP A 102 35.06 -36.60 28.28
C ASP A 102 36.31 -35.73 28.42
N ARG A 103 37.32 -35.94 27.55
CA ARG A 103 38.57 -35.15 27.54
C ARG A 103 38.34 -33.68 27.22
N GLU A 104 37.49 -33.39 26.24
CA GLU A 104 37.16 -32.02 25.83
C GLU A 104 36.31 -31.29 26.88
N THR A 105 35.38 -32.00 27.52
CA THR A 105 34.47 -31.38 28.51
C THR A 105 35.02 -31.38 29.94
N GLY A 106 36.11 -32.12 30.20
CA GLY A 106 36.65 -32.34 31.55
C GLY A 106 35.75 -33.16 32.46
N PHE A 107 34.67 -33.74 31.92
CA PHE A 107 33.74 -34.58 32.67
C PHE A 107 34.14 -36.05 32.54
N ARG A 108 34.02 -36.82 33.61
CA ARG A 108 34.29 -38.26 33.59
C ARG A 108 33.00 -39.05 33.61
N THR A 109 32.66 -39.69 32.50
CA THR A 109 31.51 -40.57 32.39
C THR A 109 31.86 -41.95 32.97
N LYS A 110 31.05 -42.40 33.93
CA LYS A 110 31.12 -43.69 34.63
C LYS A 110 29.99 -44.59 34.15
N SER A 111 28.74 -44.14 34.30
CA SER A 111 27.55 -44.90 33.91
C SER A 111 26.63 -44.05 33.03
N VAL A 112 25.91 -44.71 32.11
CA VAL A 112 25.07 -44.08 31.09
C VAL A 112 23.74 -44.80 31.02
N VAL A 113 22.64 -44.06 31.00
CA VAL A 113 21.37 -44.52 30.44
C VAL A 113 20.97 -43.58 29.31
N CYS A 114 20.65 -44.14 28.14
CA CYS A 114 20.33 -43.36 26.96
C CYS A 114 19.08 -43.95 26.27
N VAL A 115 18.12 -43.08 25.95
CA VAL A 115 16.86 -43.46 25.29
C VAL A 115 16.61 -42.61 24.04
N PRO A 116 15.96 -43.17 23.01
CA PRO A 116 15.69 -42.43 21.78
C PRO A 116 14.47 -41.52 21.92
N ILE A 117 14.58 -40.30 21.41
CA ILE A 117 13.44 -39.41 21.16
C ILE A 117 12.91 -39.72 19.77
N LYS A 118 11.67 -40.21 19.69
CA LYS A 118 11.08 -40.66 18.42
C LYS A 118 9.78 -39.96 18.10
N ARG A 119 9.53 -39.81 16.80
CA ARG A 119 8.21 -39.55 16.24
C ARG A 119 7.27 -40.73 16.49
N ARG A 120 5.97 -40.49 16.30
CA ARG A 120 4.92 -41.52 16.38
C ARG A 120 5.14 -42.65 15.35
N ASP A 121 5.78 -42.36 14.23
CA ASP A 121 6.14 -43.33 13.19
C ASP A 121 7.40 -44.15 13.52
N GLY A 122 8.04 -43.90 14.67
CA GLY A 122 9.26 -44.57 15.09
C GLY A 122 10.56 -43.90 14.64
N THR A 123 10.49 -42.86 13.80
CA THR A 123 11.68 -42.14 13.31
C THR A 123 12.37 -41.40 14.46
N PRO A 124 13.66 -41.63 14.71
CA PRO A 124 14.41 -40.94 15.75
C PRO A 124 14.66 -39.48 15.35
N ILE A 125 14.46 -38.56 16.29
CA ILE A 125 14.72 -37.12 16.14
C ILE A 125 15.76 -36.59 17.14
N GLY A 126 16.21 -37.47 18.06
CA GLY A 126 17.16 -37.14 19.10
C GLY A 126 17.33 -38.27 20.11
N VAL A 127 18.04 -38.01 21.19
CA VAL A 127 18.19 -38.91 22.33
C VAL A 127 18.19 -38.13 23.64
N ILE A 128 17.76 -38.78 24.73
CA ILE A 128 17.96 -38.31 26.10
C ILE A 128 19.02 -39.19 26.72
N GLU A 129 20.04 -38.57 27.30
CA GLU A 129 21.15 -39.23 27.98
C GLU A 129 21.21 -38.76 29.43
N VAL A 130 21.38 -39.68 30.37
CA VAL A 130 21.59 -39.39 31.79
C VAL A 130 22.85 -40.11 32.24
N LEU A 131 23.75 -39.37 32.89
CA LEU A 131 25.12 -39.78 33.19
C LEU A 131 25.38 -39.82 34.70
N ASN A 132 26.14 -40.82 35.12
CA ASN A 132 26.65 -41.03 36.47
C ASN A 132 25.55 -40.99 37.54
N ARG A 133 24.88 -42.13 37.73
CA ARG A 133 23.99 -42.29 38.87
C ARG A 133 24.78 -42.14 40.17
N ARG A 134 24.28 -41.32 41.10
CA ARG A 134 24.92 -41.08 42.41
C ARG A 134 24.69 -42.24 43.37
N ASP A 135 23.49 -42.81 43.32
CA ASP A 135 23.05 -43.89 44.22
C ASP A 135 22.64 -45.13 43.41
N GLY A 136 23.48 -46.18 43.44
CA GLY A 136 23.22 -47.45 42.76
C GLY A 136 23.49 -47.44 41.23
N VAL A 137 22.87 -48.38 40.51
CA VAL A 137 23.00 -48.54 39.05
C VAL A 137 21.69 -48.17 38.32
N PHE A 138 21.76 -47.85 37.03
CA PHE A 138 20.55 -47.63 36.23
C PHE A 138 19.82 -48.96 36.00
N GLY A 139 18.48 -48.93 36.07
CA GLY A 139 17.66 -50.11 35.89
C GLY A 139 16.54 -49.92 34.86
N LYS A 140 15.77 -50.98 34.66
CA LYS A 140 14.65 -51.00 33.70
C LYS A 140 13.62 -49.90 33.95
N ALA A 141 13.29 -49.63 35.22
CA ALA A 141 12.34 -48.58 35.59
C ALA A 141 12.83 -47.17 35.21
N ASP A 142 14.14 -46.92 35.19
CA ASP A 142 14.70 -45.63 34.76
C ASP A 142 14.59 -45.48 33.23
N VAL A 143 14.78 -46.56 32.48
CA VAL A 143 14.54 -46.59 31.03
C VAL A 143 13.07 -46.32 30.72
N GLU A 144 12.14 -47.02 31.37
CA GLU A 144 10.69 -46.84 31.15
C GLU A 144 10.23 -45.40 31.47
N LEU A 145 10.82 -44.77 32.50
CA LEU A 145 10.58 -43.36 32.84
C LEU A 145 11.14 -42.42 31.77
N LEU A 146 12.37 -42.65 31.32
CA LEU A 146 13.03 -41.83 30.31
C LEU A 146 12.37 -41.97 28.94
N GLU A 147 11.89 -43.16 28.56
CA GLU A 147 11.13 -43.37 27.34
C GLU A 147 9.81 -42.58 27.36
N SER A 148 9.14 -42.51 28.53
CA SER A 148 7.98 -41.64 28.71
C SER A 148 8.32 -40.16 28.57
N ALA A 149 9.45 -39.73 29.13
CA ALA A 149 9.96 -38.37 28.97
C ALA A 149 10.29 -38.07 27.50
N ALA A 150 10.96 -39.00 26.81
CA ALA A 150 11.35 -38.87 25.41
C ALA A 150 10.12 -38.77 24.48
N ALA A 151 9.08 -39.55 24.73
CA ALA A 151 7.83 -39.48 23.98
C ALA A 151 7.12 -38.12 24.14
N GLN A 152 7.10 -37.56 25.36
CA GLN A 152 6.52 -36.24 25.61
C GLN A 152 7.38 -35.12 25.01
N THR A 153 8.70 -35.24 25.14
CA THR A 153 9.69 -34.32 24.54
C THR A 153 9.51 -34.23 23.03
N ALA A 154 9.36 -35.38 22.35
CA ALA A 154 9.12 -35.42 20.92
C ALA A 154 7.87 -34.62 20.53
N ARG A 155 6.78 -34.74 21.28
CA ARG A 155 5.53 -34.01 21.01
C ARG A 155 5.72 -32.51 21.16
N VAL A 156 6.38 -32.06 22.22
CA VAL A 156 6.62 -30.64 22.50
C VAL A 156 7.50 -30.02 21.42
N VAL A 157 8.68 -30.61 21.14
CA VAL A 157 9.62 -30.12 20.12
C VAL A 157 8.98 -30.05 18.73
N LEU A 158 8.27 -31.11 18.31
CA LEU A 158 7.63 -31.13 17.00
C LEU A 158 6.47 -30.13 16.90
N SER A 159 5.76 -29.89 18.00
CA SER A 159 4.70 -28.87 18.08
C SER A 159 5.29 -27.46 17.91
N MET A 160 6.37 -27.15 18.63
CA MET A 160 7.07 -25.87 18.52
C MET A 160 7.59 -25.60 17.11
N ARG A 161 8.29 -26.58 16.52
CA ARG A 161 8.83 -26.46 15.16
C ARG A 161 7.70 -26.23 14.14
N ARG A 162 6.56 -26.90 14.30
CA ARG A 162 5.37 -26.69 13.46
C ARG A 162 4.76 -25.30 13.64
N TYR A 163 4.65 -24.83 14.88
CA TYR A 163 4.14 -23.49 15.17
C TYR A 163 5.04 -22.40 14.58
N ARG A 164 6.37 -22.55 14.71
CA ARG A 164 7.36 -21.63 14.11
C ARG A 164 7.22 -21.59 12.59
N TYR A 165 7.16 -22.75 11.93
CA TYR A 165 6.95 -22.85 10.49
C TYR A 165 5.64 -22.16 10.04
N LEU A 166 4.53 -22.39 10.74
CA LEU A 166 3.25 -21.76 10.43
C LEU A 166 3.31 -20.23 10.59
N LYS A 167 3.97 -19.74 11.64
CA LYS A 167 4.15 -18.30 11.91
C LYS A 167 4.97 -17.64 10.79
N GLU A 168 6.06 -18.25 10.36
CA GLU A 168 6.91 -17.77 9.27
C GLU A 168 6.18 -17.77 7.93
N MET A 169 5.49 -18.86 7.58
CA MET A 169 4.71 -18.96 6.35
C MET A 169 3.60 -17.91 6.30
N THR A 170 2.88 -17.72 7.41
CA THR A 170 1.82 -16.70 7.52
C THR A 170 2.38 -15.29 7.32
N ARG A 171 3.57 -15.01 7.86
CA ARG A 171 4.26 -13.74 7.65
C ARG A 171 4.62 -13.55 6.18
N SER A 172 5.26 -14.54 5.55
CA SER A 172 5.64 -14.49 4.13
C SER A 172 4.43 -14.23 3.22
N LEU A 173 3.33 -14.97 3.44
CA LEU A 173 2.10 -14.78 2.66
C LEU A 173 1.50 -13.37 2.82
N ARG A 174 1.55 -12.80 4.03
CA ARG A 174 1.09 -11.42 4.26
C ARG A 174 1.96 -10.40 3.55
N GLU A 175 3.27 -10.58 3.59
CA GLU A 175 4.23 -9.71 2.90
C GLU A 175 4.04 -9.79 1.37
N GLU A 176 3.87 -10.98 0.82
CA GLU A 176 3.61 -11.20 -0.61
C GLU A 176 2.28 -10.59 -1.05
N LYS A 177 1.20 -10.83 -0.29
CA LYS A 177 -0.11 -10.19 -0.52
C LYS A 177 0.03 -8.67 -0.56
N THR A 178 0.77 -8.09 0.38
CA THR A 178 1.00 -6.64 0.45
C THR A 178 1.75 -6.14 -0.79
N ARG A 179 2.80 -6.86 -1.22
CA ARG A 179 3.56 -6.52 -2.44
C ARG A 179 2.71 -6.59 -3.71
N LEU A 180 1.88 -7.63 -3.85
CA LEU A 180 1.00 -7.80 -5.01
C LEU A 180 -0.09 -6.73 -5.04
N LEU A 181 -0.73 -6.45 -3.89
CA LEU A 181 -1.69 -5.35 -3.78
C LEU A 181 -1.06 -4.01 -4.12
N HIS A 182 0.17 -3.75 -3.67
CA HIS A 182 0.88 -2.53 -4.02
C HIS A 182 1.16 -2.44 -5.54
N ARG A 183 1.55 -3.54 -6.20
CA ARG A 183 1.71 -3.57 -7.66
C ARG A 183 0.41 -3.30 -8.41
N LEU A 184 -0.73 -3.83 -7.93
CA LEU A 184 -2.05 -3.57 -8.51
C LEU A 184 -2.51 -2.11 -8.30
N LYS A 185 -2.13 -1.50 -7.18
CA LYS A 185 -2.44 -0.11 -6.83
C LYS A 185 -1.51 0.92 -7.46
N ARG A 186 -0.32 0.53 -7.95
CA ARG A 186 0.67 1.46 -8.54
C ARG A 186 0.03 2.29 -9.66
N GLY A 187 0.03 3.61 -9.48
CA GLY A 187 -0.53 4.56 -10.43
C GLY A 187 -2.07 4.64 -10.46
N ARG A 188 -2.77 3.96 -9.54
CA ARG A 188 -4.25 3.92 -9.50
C ARG A 188 -4.84 4.27 -8.14
N GLY A 189 -4.11 4.03 -7.05
CA GLY A 189 -4.51 4.37 -5.69
C GLY A 189 -4.19 5.83 -5.31
N ILE A 190 -4.19 6.10 -4.00
CA ILE A 190 -3.97 7.45 -3.47
C ILE A 190 -2.62 8.06 -3.88
N ASP A 191 -1.62 7.21 -4.13
CA ASP A 191 -0.27 7.59 -4.57
C ASP A 191 -0.25 8.24 -5.95
N ALA A 192 -1.29 8.04 -6.78
CA ALA A 192 -1.41 8.66 -8.09
C ALA A 192 -1.77 10.16 -8.02
N ILE A 193 -2.30 10.63 -6.89
CA ILE A 193 -2.65 12.04 -6.69
C ILE A 193 -1.39 12.78 -6.27
N ILE A 194 -0.71 13.44 -7.20
CA ILE A 194 0.53 14.19 -6.95
C ILE A 194 0.22 15.59 -6.42
N GLY A 195 0.99 16.04 -5.42
CA GLY A 195 0.87 17.36 -4.81
C GLY A 195 1.38 17.39 -3.37
N VAL A 196 1.80 18.57 -2.92
CA VAL A 196 2.32 18.89 -1.59
C VAL A 196 1.53 20.00 -0.90
N SER A 197 0.59 20.65 -1.59
CA SER A 197 -0.25 21.71 -1.03
C SER A 197 -1.09 21.20 0.15
N PRO A 198 -1.43 22.07 1.11
CA PRO A 198 -2.35 21.73 2.20
C PRO A 198 -3.68 21.16 1.68
N HIS A 199 -4.17 21.69 0.55
CA HIS A 199 -5.39 21.25 -0.11
C HIS A 199 -5.30 19.78 -0.55
N ILE A 200 -4.26 19.38 -1.31
CA ILE A 200 -4.09 17.99 -1.75
C ILE A 200 -3.86 17.05 -0.56
N ARG A 201 -3.13 17.47 0.48
CA ARG A 201 -2.98 16.66 1.71
C ARG A 201 -4.31 16.41 2.40
N ASN A 202 -5.18 17.42 2.46
CA ASN A 202 -6.51 17.27 3.04
C ASN A 202 -7.40 16.34 2.20
N ILE A 203 -7.34 16.44 0.86
CA ILE A 203 -8.03 15.51 -0.05
C ILE A 203 -7.58 14.08 0.20
N ARG A 204 -6.26 13.82 0.29
CA ARG A 204 -5.76 12.47 0.60
C ARG A 204 -6.29 11.94 1.93
N ARG A 205 -6.31 12.77 2.99
CA ARG A 205 -6.86 12.39 4.29
C ARG A 205 -8.36 12.05 4.18
N LEU A 206 -9.13 12.86 3.47
CA LEU A 206 -10.56 12.65 3.28
C LEU A 206 -10.84 11.36 2.49
N ILE A 207 -10.06 11.08 1.44
CA ILE A 207 -10.13 9.81 0.70
C ILE A 207 -9.87 8.62 1.65
N GLN A 208 -8.84 8.68 2.50
CA GLN A 208 -8.57 7.59 3.45
C GLN A 208 -9.71 7.34 4.44
N GLN A 209 -10.42 8.39 4.86
CA GLN A 209 -11.55 8.29 5.78
C GLN A 209 -12.82 7.76 5.10
N VAL A 210 -13.05 8.15 3.84
CA VAL A 210 -14.31 7.90 3.12
C VAL A 210 -14.23 6.66 2.22
N ALA A 211 -13.04 6.27 1.76
CA ALA A 211 -12.88 5.09 0.91
C ALA A 211 -13.40 3.79 1.56
N PRO A 212 -13.24 3.53 2.88
CA PRO A 212 -13.78 2.32 3.51
C PRO A 212 -15.31 2.24 3.57
N THR A 213 -16.04 3.33 3.31
CA THR A 213 -17.51 3.37 3.42
C THR A 213 -18.19 3.16 2.06
N ASP A 214 -19.49 2.84 2.10
CA ASP A 214 -20.36 2.73 0.92
C ASP A 214 -21.04 4.06 0.54
N SER A 215 -20.66 5.16 1.17
CA SER A 215 -21.23 6.49 0.91
C SER A 215 -20.97 6.93 -0.53
N THR A 216 -21.96 7.59 -1.11
CA THR A 216 -21.82 8.33 -2.37
C THR A 216 -20.90 9.53 -2.16
N VAL A 217 -20.08 9.80 -3.17
CA VAL A 217 -19.14 10.93 -3.14
C VAL A 217 -19.34 11.77 -4.39
N LEU A 218 -19.52 13.07 -4.21
CA LEU A 218 -19.55 14.06 -5.29
C LEU A 218 -18.20 14.78 -5.34
N VAL A 219 -17.50 14.69 -6.47
CA VAL A 219 -16.23 15.36 -6.72
C VAL A 219 -16.46 16.60 -7.59
N THR A 220 -16.29 17.78 -7.04
CA THR A 220 -16.48 19.05 -7.76
C THR A 220 -15.15 19.68 -8.15
N GLY A 221 -15.14 20.46 -9.23
CA GLY A 221 -13.96 21.22 -9.65
C GLY A 221 -13.86 21.38 -11.16
N GLU A 222 -13.01 22.32 -11.59
CA GLU A 222 -12.83 22.64 -13.01
C GLU A 222 -12.37 21.43 -13.84
N SER A 223 -12.52 21.53 -15.17
CA SER A 223 -12.00 20.50 -16.06
C SER A 223 -10.48 20.40 -15.96
N GLY A 224 -9.96 19.17 -15.98
CA GLY A 224 -8.52 18.92 -15.94
C GLY A 224 -7.86 19.01 -14.55
N THR A 225 -8.60 19.14 -13.44
CA THR A 225 -8.05 19.19 -12.07
C THR A 225 -7.66 17.82 -11.48
N GLY A 226 -8.12 16.72 -12.09
CA GLY A 226 -7.84 15.35 -11.65
C GLY A 226 -9.00 14.61 -10.97
N LYS A 227 -10.26 14.98 -11.24
CA LYS A 227 -11.46 14.36 -10.64
C LYS A 227 -11.51 12.82 -10.76
N GLU A 228 -11.15 12.28 -11.92
CA GLU A 228 -11.08 10.83 -12.13
C GLU A 228 -10.03 10.15 -11.24
N LEU A 229 -8.88 10.79 -10.98
CA LEU A 229 -7.86 10.24 -10.08
C LEU A 229 -8.38 10.14 -8.64
N VAL A 230 -9.16 11.11 -8.19
CA VAL A 230 -9.85 11.05 -6.89
C VAL A 230 -10.84 9.89 -6.84
N ALA A 231 -11.65 9.71 -7.89
CA ALA A 231 -12.60 8.60 -7.97
C ALA A 231 -11.90 7.23 -7.97
N ARG A 232 -10.80 7.09 -8.72
CA ARG A 232 -9.97 5.88 -8.72
C ARG A 232 -9.36 5.63 -7.34
N ALA A 233 -8.80 6.65 -6.70
CA ALA A 233 -8.26 6.53 -5.35
C ALA A 233 -9.33 6.08 -4.34
N LEU A 234 -10.55 6.64 -4.39
CA LEU A 234 -11.67 6.20 -3.55
C LEU A 234 -12.00 4.71 -3.75
N HIS A 235 -11.96 4.22 -4.99
CA HIS A 235 -12.17 2.80 -5.27
C HIS A 235 -11.02 1.94 -4.75
N TYR A 236 -9.77 2.24 -5.14
CA TYR A 236 -8.61 1.41 -4.82
C TYR A 236 -8.23 1.44 -3.33
N GLU A 237 -8.65 2.46 -2.58
CA GLU A 237 -8.53 2.49 -1.11
C GLU A 237 -9.75 1.90 -0.38
N SER A 238 -10.76 1.43 -1.10
CA SER A 238 -11.93 0.76 -0.52
C SER A 238 -11.79 -0.76 -0.46
N PRO A 239 -12.59 -1.46 0.38
CA PRO A 239 -12.72 -2.92 0.32
C PRO A 239 -13.17 -3.43 -1.05
N ARG A 240 -13.84 -2.59 -1.85
CA ARG A 240 -14.42 -2.97 -3.15
C ARG A 240 -13.39 -3.22 -4.24
N ALA A 241 -12.16 -2.72 -4.09
CA ALA A 241 -11.07 -2.97 -5.04
C ALA A 241 -10.71 -4.46 -5.20
N GLY A 242 -11.03 -5.28 -4.20
CA GLY A 242 -10.84 -6.73 -4.25
C GLY A 242 -12.09 -7.53 -4.67
N SER A 243 -13.26 -6.88 -4.79
CA SER A 243 -14.55 -7.57 -5.00
C SER A 243 -15.26 -7.21 -6.31
N GLY A 244 -14.95 -6.08 -6.93
CA GLY A 244 -15.53 -5.67 -8.21
C GLY A 244 -14.72 -4.58 -8.89
N GLU A 245 -15.10 -4.23 -10.11
CA GLU A 245 -14.32 -3.33 -10.97
C GLU A 245 -14.63 -1.85 -10.73
N PHE A 246 -13.68 -1.00 -11.12
CA PHE A 246 -13.92 0.44 -11.30
C PHE A 246 -14.40 0.67 -12.74
N VAL A 247 -15.66 1.04 -12.89
CA VAL A 247 -16.29 1.33 -14.19
C VAL A 247 -16.52 2.83 -14.30
N ALA A 248 -15.94 3.47 -15.32
CA ALA A 248 -16.10 4.90 -15.57
C ALA A 248 -17.04 5.15 -16.76
N VAL A 249 -17.91 6.16 -16.61
CA VAL A 249 -18.83 6.63 -17.64
C VAL A 249 -18.79 8.15 -17.67
N ASN A 250 -18.55 8.74 -18.83
CA ASN A 250 -18.67 10.19 -19.01
C ASN A 250 -20.04 10.50 -19.60
N CYS A 251 -20.89 11.17 -18.82
CA CYS A 251 -22.28 11.47 -19.20
C CYS A 251 -22.38 12.49 -20.36
N ALA A 252 -21.37 13.33 -20.55
CA ALA A 252 -21.33 14.30 -21.65
C ALA A 252 -20.83 13.71 -22.98
N ALA A 253 -20.13 12.57 -22.94
CA ALA A 253 -19.53 11.95 -24.13
C ALA A 253 -20.46 10.99 -24.88
N ILE A 254 -21.55 10.55 -24.24
CA ILE A 254 -22.50 9.58 -24.81
C ILE A 254 -23.75 10.33 -25.26
N PRO A 255 -24.22 10.14 -26.51
CA PRO A 255 -25.49 10.69 -26.95
C PRO A 255 -26.63 10.30 -26.00
N GLU A 256 -27.53 11.22 -25.71
CA GLU A 256 -28.67 11.00 -24.79
C GLU A 256 -29.46 9.73 -25.14
N THR A 257 -29.66 9.46 -26.43
CA THR A 257 -30.38 8.29 -26.94
C THR A 257 -29.70 6.95 -26.63
N LEU A 258 -28.39 6.94 -26.37
CA LEU A 258 -27.60 5.72 -26.08
C LEU A 258 -27.20 5.61 -24.61
N LEU A 259 -27.26 6.71 -23.85
CA LEU A 259 -26.84 6.75 -22.46
C LEU A 259 -27.61 5.75 -21.59
N GLU A 260 -28.91 5.57 -21.87
CA GLU A 260 -29.74 4.61 -21.17
C GLU A 260 -29.25 3.16 -21.39
N ALA A 261 -29.04 2.79 -22.66
CA ALA A 261 -28.57 1.46 -23.05
C ALA A 261 -27.18 1.15 -22.47
N GLU A 262 -26.28 2.14 -22.46
CA GLU A 262 -24.95 1.97 -21.86
C GLU A 262 -25.05 1.79 -20.34
N LEU A 263 -25.84 2.60 -19.63
CA LEU A 263 -25.92 2.50 -18.17
C LEU A 263 -26.65 1.25 -17.68
N PHE A 264 -27.79 0.91 -18.27
CA PHE A 264 -28.69 -0.14 -17.77
C PHE A 264 -28.67 -1.43 -18.57
N GLY A 265 -28.09 -1.44 -19.78
CA GLY A 265 -28.04 -2.61 -20.64
C GLY A 265 -29.32 -2.80 -21.46
N VAL A 266 -29.25 -3.69 -22.44
CA VAL A 266 -30.35 -3.95 -23.37
C VAL A 266 -30.74 -5.41 -23.32
N GLU A 267 -32.03 -5.68 -23.26
CA GLU A 267 -32.60 -7.03 -23.31
C GLU A 267 -32.83 -7.46 -24.77
N ARG A 268 -32.70 -8.76 -25.04
CA ARG A 268 -32.99 -9.28 -26.37
C ARG A 268 -34.44 -8.97 -26.75
N GLY A 269 -34.64 -8.31 -27.89
CA GLY A 269 -35.96 -7.91 -28.38
C GLY A 269 -36.40 -6.49 -28.00
N ALA A 270 -35.55 -5.70 -27.34
CA ALA A 270 -35.82 -4.27 -27.11
C ALA A 270 -35.96 -3.45 -28.41
N ALA A 271 -35.25 -3.88 -29.47
CA ALA A 271 -35.41 -3.37 -30.84
C ALA A 271 -34.97 -4.44 -31.86
N THR A 272 -35.43 -4.31 -33.10
CA THR A 272 -35.10 -5.24 -34.20
C THR A 272 -33.58 -5.28 -34.44
N GLY A 273 -32.97 -6.46 -34.32
CA GLY A 273 -31.55 -6.67 -34.58
C GLY A 273 -30.60 -6.33 -33.41
N VAL A 274 -31.12 -6.04 -32.22
CA VAL A 274 -30.29 -5.75 -31.04
C VAL A 274 -30.03 -7.00 -30.21
N GLU A 275 -28.75 -7.31 -29.98
CA GLU A 275 -28.30 -8.36 -29.09
C GLU A 275 -28.34 -7.93 -27.61
N GLU A 276 -28.47 -8.91 -26.73
CA GLU A 276 -28.45 -8.69 -25.28
C GLU A 276 -27.08 -8.17 -24.83
N ARG A 277 -27.07 -7.07 -24.05
CA ARG A 277 -25.81 -6.48 -23.54
C ARG A 277 -25.98 -5.97 -22.12
N ALA A 278 -25.06 -6.34 -21.24
CA ALA A 278 -25.02 -5.89 -19.86
C ALA A 278 -24.64 -4.41 -19.75
N GLY A 279 -25.35 -3.67 -18.89
CA GLY A 279 -25.11 -2.25 -18.64
C GLY A 279 -23.90 -1.98 -17.73
N LYS A 280 -23.52 -0.71 -17.61
CA LYS A 280 -22.42 -0.26 -16.74
C LYS A 280 -22.71 -0.50 -15.25
N PHE A 281 -23.97 -0.46 -14.82
CA PHE A 281 -24.34 -0.85 -13.46
C PHE A 281 -24.10 -2.33 -13.16
N GLU A 282 -24.37 -3.22 -14.12
CA GLU A 282 -24.09 -4.65 -13.98
C GLU A 282 -22.58 -4.90 -13.98
N GLN A 283 -21.84 -4.25 -14.89
CA GLN A 283 -20.37 -4.33 -14.93
C GLN A 283 -19.72 -3.85 -13.63
N ALA A 284 -20.31 -2.85 -12.97
CA ALA A 284 -19.82 -2.30 -11.71
C ALA A 284 -20.29 -3.06 -10.45
N HIS A 285 -21.00 -4.19 -10.60
CA HIS A 285 -21.51 -4.96 -9.46
C HIS A 285 -20.37 -5.36 -8.50
N ARG A 286 -20.59 -5.12 -7.19
CA ARG A 286 -19.59 -5.23 -6.09
C ARG A 286 -18.38 -4.32 -6.21
N GLY A 287 -18.39 -3.42 -7.19
CA GLY A 287 -17.31 -2.47 -7.50
C GLY A 287 -17.76 -1.02 -7.32
N THR A 288 -17.26 -0.14 -8.19
CA THR A 288 -17.56 1.30 -8.15
C THR A 288 -17.89 1.81 -9.53
N LEU A 289 -19.03 2.50 -9.66
CA LEU A 289 -19.42 3.22 -10.86
C LEU A 289 -19.05 4.70 -10.70
N PHE A 290 -18.17 5.18 -11.56
CA PHE A 290 -17.79 6.58 -11.66
C PHE A 290 -18.59 7.28 -12.77
N LEU A 291 -19.34 8.31 -12.41
CA LEU A 291 -20.13 9.13 -13.32
C LEU A 291 -19.47 10.50 -13.48
N ASP A 292 -18.74 10.70 -14.57
CA ASP A 292 -18.10 11.99 -14.88
C ASP A 292 -19.07 12.92 -15.62
N GLU A 293 -18.93 14.22 -15.35
CA GLU A 293 -19.82 15.29 -15.82
C GLU A 293 -21.31 14.99 -15.55
N ILE A 294 -21.65 14.60 -14.31
CA ILE A 294 -23.03 14.28 -13.91
C ILE A 294 -24.03 15.43 -14.12
N GLY A 295 -23.54 16.68 -14.13
CA GLY A 295 -24.35 17.88 -14.43
C GLY A 295 -24.80 18.00 -15.89
N ASP A 296 -24.34 17.11 -16.78
CA ASP A 296 -24.79 16.97 -18.16
C ASP A 296 -25.79 15.82 -18.35
N MET A 297 -26.15 15.11 -17.27
CA MET A 297 -27.10 14.00 -17.36
C MET A 297 -28.51 14.49 -17.74
N PRO A 298 -29.14 13.94 -18.79
CA PRO A 298 -30.50 14.29 -19.18
C PRO A 298 -31.54 14.01 -18.09
N PRO A 299 -32.61 14.81 -17.96
CA PRO A 299 -33.60 14.65 -16.89
C PRO A 299 -34.24 13.24 -16.77
N PRO A 300 -34.58 12.52 -17.85
CA PRO A 300 -35.11 11.16 -17.73
C PRO A 300 -34.12 10.20 -17.07
N MET A 301 -32.83 10.40 -17.32
CA MET A 301 -31.75 9.59 -16.75
C MET A 301 -31.50 9.90 -15.27
N GLN A 302 -31.71 11.15 -14.85
CA GLN A 302 -31.63 11.54 -13.44
C GLN A 302 -32.66 10.76 -12.59
N ALA A 303 -33.90 10.61 -13.10
CA ALA A 303 -34.94 9.84 -12.41
C ALA A 303 -34.56 8.35 -12.27
N LYS A 304 -34.03 7.74 -13.33
CA LYS A 304 -33.58 6.34 -13.31
C LYS A 304 -32.40 6.14 -12.37
N LEU A 305 -31.41 7.05 -12.40
CA LEU A 305 -30.27 7.01 -11.49
C LEU A 305 -30.70 7.08 -10.02
N LEU A 306 -31.63 8.00 -9.69
CA LEU A 306 -32.18 8.11 -8.34
C LEU A 306 -32.79 6.78 -7.88
N ARG A 307 -33.57 6.13 -8.74
CA ARG A 307 -34.19 4.83 -8.45
C ARG A 307 -33.15 3.76 -8.10
N VAL A 308 -32.07 3.65 -8.87
CA VAL A 308 -30.99 2.69 -8.57
C VAL A 308 -30.28 3.00 -7.25
N LEU A 309 -30.07 4.29 -6.94
CA LEU A 309 -29.44 4.71 -5.69
C LEU A 309 -30.30 4.43 -4.44
N GLN A 310 -31.62 4.32 -4.61
CA GLN A 310 -32.57 4.02 -3.54
C GLN A 310 -32.86 2.52 -3.43
N GLU A 311 -33.27 1.89 -4.53
CA GLU A 311 -33.79 0.52 -4.57
C GLU A 311 -32.70 -0.54 -4.77
N LYS A 312 -31.50 -0.14 -5.23
CA LYS A 312 -30.39 -1.05 -5.59
C LYS A 312 -30.82 -2.07 -6.64
N GLN A 313 -31.72 -1.68 -7.54
CA GLN A 313 -32.22 -2.50 -8.62
C GLN A 313 -32.15 -1.74 -9.94
N ILE A 314 -31.95 -2.49 -11.03
CA ILE A 314 -32.00 -1.97 -12.40
C ILE A 314 -32.91 -2.85 -13.25
N ALA A 315 -33.45 -2.27 -14.32
CA ALA A 315 -34.09 -3.01 -15.40
C ALA A 315 -33.38 -2.65 -16.71
N ARG A 316 -33.12 -3.66 -17.54
CA ARG A 316 -32.58 -3.43 -18.89
C ARG A 316 -33.65 -2.80 -19.78
N LEU A 317 -33.23 -2.10 -20.83
CA LEU A 317 -34.16 -1.60 -21.84
C LEU A 317 -34.94 -2.78 -22.44
N GLY A 318 -36.26 -2.68 -22.43
CA GLY A 318 -37.17 -3.72 -22.93
C GLY A 318 -37.43 -4.88 -21.95
N ALA A 319 -36.76 -4.93 -20.80
CA ALA A 319 -37.02 -5.93 -19.77
C ALA A 319 -38.05 -5.46 -18.74
N THR A 320 -38.91 -6.37 -18.30
CA THR A 320 -39.77 -6.19 -17.11
C THR A 320 -39.12 -6.72 -15.83
N ALA A 321 -38.13 -7.61 -15.96
CA ALA A 321 -37.44 -8.20 -14.83
C ALA A 321 -36.40 -7.24 -14.23
N GLU A 322 -36.50 -7.03 -12.93
CA GLU A 322 -35.54 -6.22 -12.16
C GLU A 322 -34.37 -7.08 -11.67
N ARG A 323 -33.18 -6.47 -11.61
CA ARG A 323 -31.92 -7.10 -11.21
C ARG A 323 -31.29 -6.31 -10.08
N THR A 324 -31.01 -6.98 -8.96
CA THR A 324 -30.34 -6.35 -7.82
C THR A 324 -28.87 -6.09 -8.12
N VAL A 325 -28.41 -4.87 -7.85
CA VAL A 325 -27.02 -4.44 -8.02
C VAL A 325 -26.47 -3.81 -6.74
N ASP A 326 -25.30 -4.28 -6.30
CA ASP A 326 -24.55 -3.66 -5.21
C ASP A 326 -23.42 -2.82 -5.80
N VAL A 327 -23.67 -1.53 -5.98
CA VAL A 327 -22.72 -0.60 -6.61
C VAL A 327 -22.54 0.62 -5.72
N ARG A 328 -21.27 0.98 -5.49
CA ARG A 328 -20.90 2.30 -4.96
C ARG A 328 -20.84 3.30 -6.11
N VAL A 329 -21.48 4.46 -5.94
CA VAL A 329 -21.45 5.52 -6.95
C VAL A 329 -20.55 6.67 -6.50
N VAL A 330 -19.64 7.07 -7.38
CA VAL A 330 -18.85 8.31 -7.26
C VAL A 330 -19.22 9.18 -8.45
N ALA A 331 -19.65 10.42 -8.22
CA ALA A 331 -20.02 11.34 -9.29
C ALA A 331 -19.02 12.50 -9.35
N ALA A 332 -18.83 13.08 -10.53
CA ALA A 332 -17.99 14.24 -10.73
C ALA A 332 -18.66 15.27 -11.66
N THR A 333 -18.37 16.55 -11.44
CA THR A 333 -18.91 17.65 -12.27
C THR A 333 -18.03 18.89 -12.18
N ASN A 334 -18.00 19.66 -13.27
CA ASN A 334 -17.47 21.02 -13.27
C ASN A 334 -18.55 22.11 -13.10
N ARG A 335 -19.83 21.73 -13.14
CA ARG A 335 -20.97 22.64 -13.01
C ARG A 335 -21.42 22.79 -11.56
N ASP A 336 -21.99 23.94 -11.26
CA ASP A 336 -22.72 24.18 -10.02
C ASP A 336 -24.06 23.43 -10.06
N LEU A 337 -24.13 22.26 -9.42
CA LEU A 337 -25.37 21.48 -9.36
C LEU A 337 -26.48 22.20 -8.60
N GLN A 338 -26.16 23.01 -7.59
CA GLN A 338 -27.18 23.75 -6.85
C GLN A 338 -27.83 24.80 -7.75
N GLN A 339 -27.05 25.46 -8.60
CA GLN A 339 -27.61 26.37 -9.60
C GLN A 339 -28.47 25.60 -10.62
N LEU A 340 -28.02 24.44 -11.11
CA LEU A 340 -28.84 23.62 -12.02
C LEU A 340 -30.16 23.14 -11.38
N VAL A 341 -30.17 22.90 -10.07
CA VAL A 341 -31.39 22.59 -9.32
C VAL A 341 -32.34 23.79 -9.31
N ARG A 342 -31.84 24.99 -9.00
CA ARG A 342 -32.65 26.23 -9.04
C ARG A 342 -33.21 26.51 -10.44
N ASP A 343 -32.44 26.18 -11.47
CA ASP A 343 -32.83 26.36 -12.87
C ASP A 343 -33.77 25.24 -13.38
N GLY A 344 -34.13 24.26 -12.55
CA GLY A 344 -34.98 23.13 -12.93
C GLY A 344 -34.34 22.13 -13.91
N ARG A 345 -33.02 22.21 -14.10
CA ARG A 345 -32.23 21.35 -15.00
C ARG A 345 -31.65 20.12 -14.32
N PHE A 346 -31.62 20.11 -12.98
CA PHE A 346 -31.18 18.98 -12.18
C PHE A 346 -32.16 18.73 -11.04
N ARG A 347 -32.46 17.47 -10.74
CA ARG A 347 -33.41 17.15 -9.66
C ARG A 347 -32.78 17.34 -8.28
N GLU A 348 -33.53 17.98 -7.39
CA GLU A 348 -33.10 18.23 -6.01
C GLU A 348 -32.90 16.93 -5.21
N ASP A 349 -33.80 15.96 -5.35
CA ASP A 349 -33.71 14.67 -4.66
C ASP A 349 -32.45 13.86 -5.04
N LEU A 350 -32.09 13.86 -6.32
CA LEU A 350 -30.85 13.25 -6.80
C LEU A 350 -29.62 13.99 -6.29
N PHE A 351 -29.63 15.33 -6.26
CA PHE A 351 -28.53 16.13 -5.73
C PHE A 351 -28.18 15.73 -4.30
N TRP A 352 -29.18 15.67 -3.41
CA TRP A 352 -28.97 15.29 -2.01
C TRP A 352 -28.50 13.84 -1.85
N ARG A 353 -28.89 12.93 -2.77
CA ARG A 353 -28.43 11.53 -2.75
C ARG A 353 -26.99 11.35 -3.25
N LEU A 354 -26.53 12.22 -4.16
CA LEU A 354 -25.15 12.21 -4.67
C LEU A 354 -24.19 12.95 -3.74
N SER A 355 -24.63 14.07 -3.15
CA SER A 355 -23.81 14.99 -2.36
C SER A 355 -23.75 14.60 -0.87
N VAL A 356 -23.63 13.31 -0.55
CA VAL A 356 -23.48 12.84 0.84
C VAL A 356 -22.12 13.24 1.40
N ILE A 357 -21.07 13.03 0.62
CA ILE A 357 -19.73 13.55 0.87
C ILE A 357 -19.30 14.35 -0.36
N GLU A 358 -18.88 15.60 -0.16
CA GLU A 358 -18.35 16.44 -1.23
C GLU A 358 -16.82 16.56 -1.13
N ILE A 359 -16.13 16.37 -2.25
CA ILE A 359 -14.69 16.60 -2.39
C ILE A 359 -14.48 17.65 -3.47
N HIS A 360 -14.14 18.87 -3.06
CA HIS A 360 -13.83 19.95 -4.00
C HIS A 360 -12.34 19.94 -4.39
N LEU A 361 -12.05 19.92 -5.69
CA LEU A 361 -10.72 20.08 -6.25
C LEU A 361 -10.49 21.51 -6.71
N GLU A 362 -9.61 22.22 -6.02
CA GLU A 362 -9.21 23.57 -6.39
C GLU A 362 -8.50 23.60 -7.76
N PRO A 363 -8.67 24.68 -8.55
CA PRO A 363 -7.91 24.90 -9.76
C PRO A 363 -6.39 24.99 -9.49
N LEU A 364 -5.58 24.60 -10.47
CA LEU A 364 -4.11 24.54 -10.33
C LEU A 364 -3.48 25.88 -9.96
N ARG A 365 -4.05 26.99 -10.46
CA ARG A 365 -3.63 28.36 -10.13
C ARG A 365 -3.73 28.73 -8.65
N ASN A 366 -4.56 28.02 -7.87
CA ASN A 366 -4.71 28.24 -6.43
C ASN A 366 -3.75 27.37 -5.60
N ARG A 367 -3.00 26.46 -6.25
CA ARG A 367 -2.07 25.52 -5.60
C ARG A 367 -0.71 25.47 -6.32
N PRO A 368 -0.01 26.61 -6.47
CA PRO A 368 1.24 26.67 -7.24
C PRO A 368 2.37 25.80 -6.67
N GLU A 369 2.30 25.42 -5.39
CA GLU A 369 3.25 24.50 -4.75
C GLU A 369 3.18 23.08 -5.34
N ASP A 370 2.07 22.71 -5.96
CA ASP A 370 1.90 21.41 -6.60
C ASP A 370 2.51 21.35 -8.00
N ILE A 371 2.80 22.49 -8.62
CA ILE A 371 3.30 22.56 -10.00
C ILE A 371 4.67 21.88 -10.16
N PRO A 372 5.69 22.13 -9.31
CA PRO A 372 6.98 21.45 -9.44
C PRO A 372 6.91 19.91 -9.39
N PRO A 373 6.31 19.27 -8.36
CA PRO A 373 6.25 17.82 -8.33
C PRO A 373 5.39 17.23 -9.45
N LEU A 374 4.36 17.94 -9.92
CA LEU A 374 3.58 17.54 -11.10
C LEU A 374 4.44 17.57 -12.38
N ALA A 375 5.14 18.68 -12.61
CA ALA A 375 5.98 18.87 -13.79
C ALA A 375 7.12 17.83 -13.85
N GLU A 376 7.77 17.55 -12.73
CA GLU A 376 8.80 16.51 -12.62
C GLU A 376 8.27 15.12 -12.93
N ALA A 377 7.08 14.78 -12.42
CA ALA A 377 6.44 13.50 -12.71
C ALA A 377 6.08 13.35 -14.19
N PHE A 378 5.51 14.39 -14.81
CA PHE A 378 5.17 14.39 -16.23
C PHE A 378 6.41 14.37 -17.13
N LEU A 379 7.49 15.04 -16.73
CA LEU A 379 8.78 14.97 -17.41
C LEU A 379 9.30 13.53 -17.46
N LYS A 380 9.30 12.86 -16.31
CA LYS A 380 9.75 11.46 -16.20
C LYS A 380 8.88 10.54 -17.04
N GLU A 381 7.57 10.65 -16.94
CA GLU A 381 6.62 9.85 -17.72
C GLU A 381 6.81 10.07 -19.23
N ALA A 382 6.96 11.32 -19.67
CA ALA A 382 7.19 11.65 -21.07
C ALA A 382 8.53 11.12 -21.59
N CYS A 383 9.60 11.19 -20.78
CA CYS A 383 10.90 10.63 -21.15
C CYS A 383 10.84 9.12 -21.33
N GLU A 384 10.21 8.40 -20.40
CA GLU A 384 9.99 6.96 -20.49
C GLU A 384 9.16 6.60 -21.73
N ARG A 385 8.09 7.35 -22.00
CA ARG A 385 7.19 7.10 -23.14
C ARG A 385 7.84 7.37 -24.50
N PHE A 386 8.65 8.43 -24.60
CA PHE A 386 9.27 8.85 -25.87
C PHE A 386 10.70 8.34 -26.05
N GLY A 387 11.26 7.59 -25.08
CA GLY A 387 12.64 7.12 -25.13
C GLY A 387 13.67 8.24 -25.12
N LYS A 388 13.35 9.40 -24.56
CA LYS A 388 14.23 10.57 -24.48
C LYS A 388 14.95 10.65 -23.13
N ARG A 389 16.10 11.33 -23.13
CA ARG A 389 16.86 11.64 -21.91
C ARG A 389 16.88 13.14 -21.70
N VAL A 390 15.89 13.63 -20.97
CA VAL A 390 15.85 15.00 -20.47
C VAL A 390 15.95 14.94 -18.95
N GLU A 391 16.95 15.61 -18.40
CA GLU A 391 17.36 15.53 -17.00
C GLU A 391 16.59 16.49 -16.09
N GLY A 392 15.99 17.55 -16.65
CA GLY A 392 15.26 18.51 -15.84
C GLY A 392 14.80 19.76 -16.60
N PHE A 393 14.54 20.81 -15.82
CA PHE A 393 14.11 22.12 -16.30
C PHE A 393 15.25 23.12 -16.11
N ALA A 394 15.45 24.00 -17.10
CA ALA A 394 16.39 25.10 -17.00
C ALA A 394 15.94 26.14 -15.96
N GLU A 395 16.87 26.99 -15.54
CA GLU A 395 16.60 28.10 -14.63
C GLU A 395 15.47 29.01 -15.15
N GLY A 396 14.59 29.46 -14.25
CA GLY A 396 13.44 30.32 -14.60
C GLY A 396 12.24 29.61 -15.22
N VAL A 397 12.39 28.37 -15.75
CA VAL A 397 11.25 27.62 -16.31
C VAL A 397 10.22 27.29 -15.25
N MET A 398 10.67 26.81 -14.09
CA MET A 398 9.74 26.45 -13.01
C MET A 398 8.95 27.65 -12.49
N ASP A 399 9.58 28.83 -12.43
CA ASP A 399 8.90 30.06 -12.01
C ASP A 399 7.89 30.53 -13.06
N ALA A 400 8.18 30.38 -14.35
CA ALA A 400 7.22 30.64 -15.41
C ALA A 400 6.02 29.67 -15.33
N LEU A 401 6.27 28.38 -15.09
CA LEU A 401 5.22 27.39 -14.88
C LEU A 401 4.35 27.75 -13.67
N ARG A 402 4.94 28.17 -12.54
CA ARG A 402 4.21 28.63 -11.35
C ARG A 402 3.39 29.90 -11.60
N GLY A 403 3.92 30.82 -12.41
CA GLY A 403 3.28 32.11 -12.70
C GLY A 403 2.14 32.05 -13.71
N TYR A 404 1.93 30.91 -14.37
CA TYR A 404 0.88 30.75 -15.38
C TYR A 404 -0.46 30.37 -14.77
N HIS A 405 -1.56 30.80 -15.41
CA HIS A 405 -2.92 30.68 -14.85
C HIS A 405 -3.56 29.30 -15.06
N TRP A 406 -2.98 28.46 -15.91
CA TRP A 406 -3.42 27.08 -16.19
C TRP A 406 -4.94 26.91 -16.37
N PRO A 407 -5.58 27.55 -17.37
CA PRO A 407 -7.02 27.40 -17.62
C PRO A 407 -7.46 25.95 -17.87
N GLY A 408 -6.58 25.10 -18.40
CA GLY A 408 -6.82 23.65 -18.53
C GLY A 408 -6.27 22.81 -17.38
N ASN A 409 -5.90 23.45 -16.26
CA ASN A 409 -5.42 22.84 -15.03
C ASN A 409 -4.26 21.84 -15.26
N VAL A 410 -4.26 20.72 -14.53
CA VAL A 410 -3.22 19.69 -14.56
C VAL A 410 -3.12 19.04 -15.95
N ARG A 411 -4.26 18.90 -16.66
CA ARG A 411 -4.28 18.38 -18.04
C ARG A 411 -3.46 19.26 -18.99
N GLN A 412 -3.59 20.58 -18.88
CA GLN A 412 -2.80 21.52 -19.69
C GLN A 412 -1.32 21.46 -19.31
N LEU A 413 -0.99 21.47 -18.02
CA LEU A 413 0.41 21.34 -17.56
C LEU A 413 1.07 20.08 -18.11
N ARG A 414 0.37 18.93 -18.03
CA ARG A 414 0.87 17.66 -18.55
C ARG A 414 1.15 17.73 -20.05
N ASN A 415 0.15 18.17 -20.83
CA ASN A 415 0.29 18.29 -22.29
C ASN A 415 1.47 19.19 -22.67
N GLU A 416 1.67 20.25 -21.90
CA GLU A 416 2.72 21.21 -22.17
C GLU A 416 4.12 20.66 -21.88
N VAL A 417 4.30 19.98 -20.74
CA VAL A 417 5.57 19.31 -20.41
C VAL A 417 5.85 18.18 -21.40
N GLU A 418 4.84 17.37 -21.75
CA GLU A 418 4.98 16.32 -22.75
C GLU A 418 5.40 16.87 -24.12
N ARG A 419 4.79 17.97 -24.56
CA ARG A 419 5.15 18.67 -25.79
C ARG A 419 6.59 19.18 -25.73
N ALA A 420 7.00 19.82 -24.64
CA ALA A 420 8.36 20.32 -24.47
C ALA A 420 9.39 19.19 -24.54
N VAL A 421 9.14 18.05 -23.90
CA VAL A 421 10.01 16.85 -24.04
C VAL A 421 10.07 16.37 -25.49
N LEU A 422 8.94 16.30 -26.18
CA LEU A 422 8.88 15.84 -27.57
C LEU A 422 9.66 16.76 -28.53
N LEU A 423 9.65 18.07 -28.29
CA LEU A 423 10.33 19.06 -29.13
C LEU A 423 11.78 19.31 -28.74
N SER A 424 12.15 19.05 -27.48
CA SER A 424 13.49 19.32 -26.99
C SER A 424 14.54 18.41 -27.64
N SER A 425 15.67 19.00 -27.97
CA SER A 425 16.91 18.34 -28.42
C SER A 425 18.03 18.43 -27.36
N ALA A 426 17.75 19.08 -26.23
CA ALA A 426 18.71 19.38 -25.17
C ALA A 426 18.48 18.48 -23.94
N PRO A 427 19.50 18.33 -23.07
CA PRO A 427 19.36 17.58 -21.82
C PRO A 427 18.46 18.27 -20.79
N VAL A 428 18.06 19.53 -21.01
CA VAL A 428 17.17 20.29 -20.11
C VAL A 428 16.12 21.04 -20.92
N LEU A 429 14.89 21.10 -20.40
CA LEU A 429 13.81 21.89 -21.01
C LEU A 429 14.04 23.38 -20.75
N ARG A 430 14.02 24.18 -21.81
CA ARG A 430 14.13 25.65 -21.77
C ARG A 430 12.78 26.28 -22.04
N LEU A 431 12.59 27.55 -21.68
CA LEU A 431 11.35 28.29 -21.93
C LEU A 431 10.92 28.28 -23.41
N GLU A 432 11.89 28.22 -24.33
CA GLU A 432 11.68 28.13 -25.78
C GLU A 432 10.98 26.84 -26.24
N ASP A 433 11.09 25.76 -25.44
CA ASP A 433 10.43 24.48 -25.72
C ASP A 433 8.92 24.51 -25.39
N PHE A 434 8.47 25.53 -24.66
CA PHE A 434 7.08 25.72 -24.23
C PHE A 434 6.33 26.69 -25.17
N SER A 435 5.00 26.65 -25.12
CA SER A 435 4.14 27.52 -25.92
C SER A 435 4.41 29.01 -25.66
N PRO A 436 4.18 29.88 -26.66
CA PRO A 436 4.31 31.33 -26.50
C PRO A 436 3.54 31.89 -25.29
N ALA A 437 2.39 31.29 -24.96
CA ALA A 437 1.58 31.70 -23.81
C ALA A 437 2.34 31.63 -22.47
N LEU A 438 3.24 30.66 -22.30
CA LEU A 438 4.10 30.52 -21.12
C LEU A 438 5.31 31.47 -21.14
N ARG A 439 5.76 31.87 -22.33
CA ARG A 439 6.83 32.86 -22.51
C ARG A 439 6.39 34.29 -22.23
N GLY A 440 5.12 34.50 -21.87
CA GLY A 440 4.52 35.84 -21.79
C GLY A 440 4.32 36.49 -23.16
N GLU A 441 4.52 35.72 -24.23
CA GLU A 441 4.21 36.04 -25.62
C GLU A 441 2.77 35.59 -25.92
N THR A 442 1.79 36.04 -25.13
CA THR A 442 0.40 35.79 -25.48
C THR A 442 0.03 36.61 -26.70
N GLN A 443 -0.22 35.90 -27.81
CA GLN A 443 -1.44 36.14 -28.56
C GLN A 443 -2.61 36.13 -27.57
N GLU A 444 -3.36 37.23 -27.63
CA GLU A 444 -4.57 37.52 -26.92
C GLU A 444 -5.59 36.39 -27.13
N ASP A 445 -6.15 35.84 -26.05
CA ASP A 445 -7.48 35.23 -26.18
C ASP A 445 -8.33 35.42 -24.93
N GLY A 446 -9.61 35.74 -25.14
CA GLY A 446 -10.60 35.95 -24.08
C GLY A 446 -11.34 37.28 -24.10
N GLY A 447 -11.79 37.73 -25.27
CA GLY A 447 -12.85 38.73 -25.44
C GLY A 447 -12.42 39.93 -26.28
N LEU A 448 -13.10 40.15 -27.42
CA LEU A 448 -13.05 41.38 -28.23
C LEU A 448 -13.59 42.58 -27.42
N ASN A 449 -12.85 42.99 -26.39
CA ASN A 449 -13.11 44.21 -25.65
C ASN A 449 -11.92 45.14 -25.86
N LEU A 450 -11.96 45.86 -26.98
CA LEU A 450 -10.98 46.87 -27.37
C LEU A 450 -10.71 47.88 -26.24
N ARG A 451 -11.71 48.16 -25.40
CA ARG A 451 -11.58 49.07 -24.26
C ARG A 451 -10.68 48.47 -23.18
N ALA A 452 -10.86 47.22 -22.80
CA ALA A 452 -10.04 46.53 -21.81
C ALA A 452 -8.60 46.28 -22.31
N ALA A 453 -8.42 46.02 -23.62
CA ALA A 453 -7.10 45.90 -24.24
C ALA A 453 -6.36 47.25 -24.25
N LYS A 454 -7.05 48.32 -24.66
CA LYS A 454 -6.50 49.69 -24.66
C LYS A 454 -6.13 50.16 -23.26
N GLU A 455 -6.95 49.87 -22.25
CA GLU A 455 -6.67 50.24 -20.86
C GLU A 455 -5.45 49.50 -20.28
N ARG A 456 -5.29 48.21 -20.60
CA ARG A 456 -4.09 47.43 -20.20
C ARG A 456 -2.82 47.90 -20.88
N LEU A 457 -2.87 48.13 -22.19
CA LEU A 457 -1.73 48.65 -22.96
C LEU A 457 -1.32 50.04 -22.46
N GLU A 458 -2.31 50.92 -22.24
CA GLU A 458 -2.09 52.27 -21.73
C GLU A 458 -1.44 52.25 -20.35
N ARG A 459 -1.90 51.38 -19.43
CA ARG A 459 -1.29 51.22 -18.11
C ARG A 459 0.17 50.78 -18.21
N ARG A 460 0.46 49.74 -19.02
CA ARG A 460 1.83 49.21 -19.19
C ARG A 460 2.78 50.28 -19.75
N LEU A 461 2.36 51.04 -20.76
CA LEU A 461 3.17 52.11 -21.34
C LEU A 461 3.46 53.24 -20.33
N ILE A 462 2.48 53.60 -19.49
CA ILE A 462 2.66 54.62 -18.45
C ILE A 462 3.64 54.14 -17.37
N GLU A 463 3.49 52.91 -16.89
CA GLU A 463 4.39 52.31 -15.89
C GLU A 463 5.83 52.23 -16.43
N GLU A 464 6.01 51.81 -17.68
CA GLU A 464 7.33 51.72 -18.31
C GLU A 464 7.97 53.08 -18.54
N ALA A 465 7.20 54.09 -19.00
CA ALA A 465 7.71 55.44 -19.19
C ALA A 465 8.10 56.09 -17.84
N LEU A 466 7.33 55.85 -16.78
CA LEU A 466 7.69 56.30 -15.44
C LEU A 466 8.93 55.58 -14.90
N ARG A 467 9.10 54.28 -15.18
CA ARG A 467 10.29 53.51 -14.81
C ARG A 467 11.55 54.04 -15.50
N ARG A 468 11.52 54.20 -16.83
CA ARG A 468 12.65 54.71 -17.63
C ARG A 468 13.06 56.14 -17.30
N THR A 469 12.15 56.94 -16.76
CA THR A 469 12.40 58.34 -16.40
C THR A 469 12.57 58.56 -14.90
N GLY A 470 12.70 57.47 -14.11
CA GLY A 470 12.90 57.55 -12.66
C GLY A 470 11.75 58.23 -11.91
N GLY A 471 10.54 58.22 -12.47
CA GLY A 471 9.34 58.87 -11.91
C GLY A 471 9.17 60.34 -12.30
N ASN A 472 9.99 60.87 -13.22
CA ASN A 472 9.82 62.24 -13.73
C ASN A 472 8.63 62.30 -14.71
N ARG A 473 7.49 62.80 -14.21
CA ARG A 473 6.24 62.88 -14.97
C ARG A 473 6.33 63.75 -16.23
N THR A 474 7.18 64.78 -16.25
CA THR A 474 7.34 65.64 -17.45
C THR A 474 8.10 64.90 -18.55
N ALA A 475 9.18 64.19 -18.17
CA ALA A 475 9.94 63.37 -19.10
C ALA A 475 9.13 62.15 -19.59
N ALA A 476 8.37 61.49 -18.70
CA ALA A 476 7.49 60.38 -19.06
C ALA A 476 6.39 60.80 -20.04
N ALA A 477 5.79 61.98 -19.84
CA ALA A 477 4.77 62.51 -20.74
C ALA A 477 5.34 62.79 -22.15
N LYS A 478 6.55 63.36 -22.22
CA LYS A 478 7.26 63.59 -23.48
C LYS A 478 7.60 62.28 -24.20
N LEU A 479 8.04 61.26 -23.46
CA LEU A 479 8.36 59.93 -24.00
C LEU A 479 7.11 59.19 -24.54
N LEU A 480 5.95 59.47 -23.95
CA LEU A 480 4.65 58.91 -24.37
C LEU A 480 3.93 59.76 -25.43
N GLY A 481 4.49 60.90 -25.84
CA GLY A 481 3.86 61.80 -26.82
C GLY A 481 2.55 62.45 -26.34
N ILE A 482 2.34 62.59 -25.03
CA ILE A 482 1.12 63.18 -24.45
C ILE A 482 1.46 64.38 -23.56
N THR A 483 0.46 65.21 -23.26
CA THR A 483 0.64 66.34 -22.34
C THR A 483 0.81 65.85 -20.90
N ARG A 484 1.53 66.63 -20.07
CA ARG A 484 1.75 66.33 -18.65
C ARG A 484 0.43 66.21 -17.87
N GLU A 485 -0.58 67.00 -18.24
CA GLU A 485 -1.90 66.94 -17.63
C GLU A 485 -2.67 65.66 -18.02
N ALA A 486 -2.59 65.24 -19.29
CA ALA A 486 -3.17 63.98 -19.77
C ALA A 486 -2.54 62.77 -19.07
N LEU A 487 -1.22 62.78 -18.88
CA LEU A 487 -0.52 61.74 -18.11
C LEU A 487 -1.00 61.71 -16.65
N ARG A 488 -1.16 62.86 -15.99
CA ARG A 488 -1.65 62.93 -14.60
C ARG A 488 -3.04 62.32 -14.46
N LYS A 489 -3.98 62.65 -15.37
CA LYS A 489 -5.33 62.08 -15.39
C LYS A 489 -5.31 60.56 -15.58
N LYS A 490 -4.44 60.05 -16.47
CA LYS A 490 -4.30 58.60 -16.71
C LYS A 490 -3.65 57.85 -15.54
N ILE A 491 -2.68 58.44 -14.85
CA ILE A 491 -2.08 57.86 -13.63
C ILE A 491 -3.14 57.67 -12.52
N LEU A 492 -4.01 58.68 -12.33
CA LEU A 492 -5.14 58.59 -11.40
C LEU A 492 -6.18 57.56 -11.85
N LYS A 493 -6.56 57.57 -13.14
CA LYS A 493 -7.51 56.60 -13.71
C LYS A 493 -7.07 55.15 -13.52
N HIS A 494 -5.77 54.87 -13.64
CA HIS A 494 -5.21 53.52 -13.56
C HIS A 494 -4.65 53.14 -12.18
N ASN A 495 -4.85 54.00 -11.16
CA ASN A 495 -4.36 53.79 -9.78
C ASN A 495 -2.86 53.41 -9.70
N ILE A 496 -2.02 54.06 -10.50
CA ILE A 496 -0.57 53.78 -10.54
C ILE A 496 0.09 54.46 -9.33
N THR A 497 0.33 53.69 -8.27
CA THR A 497 0.99 54.14 -7.04
C THR A 497 2.51 54.18 -7.19
N ARG A 498 3.12 55.20 -6.59
CA ARG A 498 4.57 55.41 -6.60
C ARG A 498 5.20 54.36 -5.68
N ARG A 499 5.89 53.35 -6.22
CA ARG A 499 6.83 52.57 -5.39
C ARG A 499 7.93 53.52 -4.94
N SER A 500 7.94 53.83 -3.64
CA SER A 500 9.01 54.52 -2.94
C SER A 500 10.32 53.78 -3.21
N ARG A 501 11.37 54.51 -3.62
CA ARG A 501 12.72 53.96 -3.78
C ARG A 501 13.19 53.38 -2.44
N CYS A 502 13.68 52.14 -2.46
CA CYS A 502 14.85 51.76 -1.66
C CYS A 502 16.08 52.00 -2.55
#